data_AF-A0A535R0N6-F1
#
_entry.id   AF-A0A535R0N6-F1
#
_cell.length_a   1.000
_cell.length_b   1.000
_cell.length_c   1.000
_cell.angle_alpha   90.00
_cell.angle_beta   90.00
_cell.angle_gamma   90.00
#
_symmetry.space_group_name_H-M   'P 1'
#
loop_
_entity.id
_entity.type
_entity.pdbx_description
1 polymer ?
#
loop_
_entity_poly.entity_id
_entity_poly.type
_entity_poly.pdbx_seq_one_letter_code
_entity_poly.pdbx_strand_id
1 'polypeptide(L)'
;MGTADILDQGSRLSQLYRTTVADSWRWMRLDLLVRLVPLTIGPLVFSWLTATPLASMGLTLAHSTHDLVVALPLALAGFVIAAAFADYLARRRRRWFVPDGRDLAVQSLYYLALNAPVEEWFFRGFLQGGLSRWWNAPAVAVVVTTAVFGGYHFLDRWGWRPVVGATAAGLALGLIYLWQPQPPSLLAPTLVHAAITCGFLSLGPYAIFRWRVANGRVEAMSQAVRQ
;
A
#
# COMPACT_ATOMS: atom_id res chain seq x y z
N MET A 1 -23.46 41.35 19.12
CA MET A 1 -23.74 40.08 18.41
C MET A 1 -22.96 40.12 17.11
N GLY A 2 -21.80 39.49 16.90
CA GLY A 2 -21.11 38.42 17.60
C GLY A 2 -20.30 37.65 16.54
N THR A 3 -19.17 38.20 16.08
CA THR A 3 -18.26 37.64 15.07
C THR A 3 -17.40 36.48 15.60
N ALA A 4 -17.77 35.89 16.73
CA ALA A 4 -17.05 34.80 17.39
C ALA A 4 -17.48 33.38 16.93
N ASP A 5 -18.63 33.24 16.24
CA ASP A 5 -19.20 31.92 15.91
C ASP A 5 -18.68 31.28 14.61
N ILE A 6 -17.77 31.93 13.86
CA ILE A 6 -17.24 31.39 12.59
C ILE A 6 -15.90 30.65 12.79
N LEU A 7 -15.26 30.77 13.96
CA LEU A 7 -14.00 30.07 14.26
C LEU A 7 -14.19 28.77 15.07
N ASP A 8 -15.40 28.47 15.53
CA ASP A 8 -15.68 27.29 16.38
C ASP A 8 -16.15 26.03 15.60
N GLN A 9 -16.04 26.02 14.27
CA GLN A 9 -16.31 24.83 13.46
C GLN A 9 -15.07 23.97 13.16
N GLY A 10 -13.90 24.35 13.68
CA GLY A 10 -12.60 23.77 13.31
C GLY A 10 -12.14 22.53 14.09
N SER A 11 -12.77 22.15 15.22
CA SER A 11 -12.11 21.26 16.19
C SER A 11 -12.99 20.14 16.79
N ARG A 12 -13.85 19.47 16.00
CA ARG A 12 -14.14 18.07 16.35
C ARG A 12 -12.92 17.22 16.02
N LEU A 13 -11.93 17.30 16.90
CA LEU A 13 -10.60 16.71 16.76
C LEU A 13 -10.74 15.23 16.42
N SER A 14 -10.13 14.82 15.32
CA SER A 14 -9.97 13.40 15.03
C SER A 14 -9.17 12.79 16.18
N GLN A 15 -9.67 11.71 16.79
CA GLN A 15 -8.96 11.05 17.87
C GLN A 15 -7.64 10.50 17.32
N LEU A 16 -6.53 11.03 17.84
CA LEU A 16 -5.17 10.65 17.46
C LEU A 16 -4.77 9.38 18.22
N TYR A 17 -4.37 8.35 17.49
CA TYR A 17 -3.85 7.10 18.02
C TYR A 17 -2.40 6.95 17.60
N ARG A 18 -1.50 6.97 18.56
CA ARG A 18 -0.07 6.73 18.34
C ARG A 18 0.18 5.22 18.38
N THR A 19 0.64 4.64 17.27
CA THR A 19 0.98 3.21 17.23
C THR A 19 2.44 2.99 17.64
N THR A 20 2.68 1.87 18.31
CA THR A 20 4.00 1.43 18.75
C THR A 20 4.46 0.21 17.97
N VAL A 21 5.75 -0.13 18.06
CA VAL A 21 6.30 -1.36 17.45
C VAL A 21 5.54 -2.62 17.90
N ALA A 22 5.10 -2.67 19.15
CA ALA A 22 4.34 -3.81 19.67
C ALA A 22 2.95 -3.92 19.02
N ASP A 23 2.29 -2.79 18.76
CA ASP A 23 1.02 -2.77 18.03
C ASP A 23 1.21 -3.24 16.59
N SER A 24 2.28 -2.77 15.93
CA SER A 24 2.60 -3.17 14.58
C SER A 24 2.91 -4.65 14.45
N TRP A 25 3.78 -5.15 15.32
CA TRP A 25 4.15 -6.56 15.33
C TRP A 25 2.95 -7.48 15.54
N ARG A 26 1.98 -7.08 16.39
CA ARG A 26 0.77 -7.87 16.67
C ARG A 26 -0.05 -8.15 15.42
N TRP A 27 -0.20 -7.17 14.52
CA TRP A 27 -0.91 -7.38 13.26
C TRP A 27 0.00 -7.91 12.16
N MET A 28 1.25 -7.46 12.05
CA MET A 28 2.20 -7.91 11.03
C MET A 28 2.45 -9.41 11.08
N ARG A 29 2.59 -10.00 12.27
CA ARG A 29 2.77 -11.46 12.41
C ARG A 29 1.58 -12.25 11.85
N LEU A 30 0.36 -11.73 12.00
CA LEU A 30 -0.85 -12.36 11.47
C LEU A 30 -0.93 -12.14 9.95
N ASP A 31 -0.58 -10.94 9.49
CA ASP A 31 -0.47 -10.59 8.07
C ASP A 31 0.52 -11.51 7.35
N LEU A 32 1.70 -11.72 7.93
CA LEU A 32 2.72 -12.63 7.43
C LEU A 32 2.17 -14.05 7.27
N LEU A 33 1.58 -14.60 8.33
CA LEU A 33 1.12 -15.99 8.34
C LEU A 33 -0.10 -16.24 7.44
N VAL A 34 -1.07 -15.33 7.46
CA VAL A 34 -2.38 -15.54 6.82
C VAL A 34 -2.42 -14.98 5.40
N ARG A 35 -1.60 -13.98 5.09
CA ARG A 35 -1.59 -13.31 3.78
C ARG A 35 -0.28 -13.57 3.04
N LEU A 36 0.85 -13.07 3.53
CA LEU A 36 2.09 -13.10 2.75
C LEU A 36 2.62 -14.52 2.51
N VAL A 37 2.51 -15.42 3.48
CA VAL A 37 2.93 -16.82 3.32
C VAL A 37 2.11 -17.52 2.22
N PRO A 38 0.75 -17.53 2.24
CA PRO A 38 -0.03 -18.09 1.14
C PRO A 38 0.26 -17.45 -0.23
N LEU A 39 0.39 -16.12 -0.28
CA LEU A 39 0.71 -15.40 -1.52
C LEU A 39 2.11 -15.74 -2.06
N THR A 40 3.04 -16.15 -1.19
CA THR A 40 4.39 -16.60 -1.60
C THR A 40 4.37 -18.08 -2.02
N ILE A 41 3.68 -18.93 -1.26
CA ILE A 41 3.66 -20.38 -1.50
C ILE A 41 2.96 -20.71 -2.82
N GLY A 42 1.85 -20.04 -3.15
CA GLY A 42 1.10 -20.32 -4.38
C GLY A 42 1.96 -20.28 -5.65
N PRO A 43 2.63 -19.16 -5.96
CA PRO A 43 3.54 -19.03 -7.10
C PRO A 43 4.71 -20.02 -7.04
N LEU A 44 5.29 -20.29 -5.85
CA LEU A 44 6.38 -21.28 -5.69
C LEU A 44 5.93 -22.70 -6.05
N VAL A 45 4.80 -23.14 -5.49
CA VAL A 45 4.23 -24.47 -5.76
C VAL A 45 3.89 -24.60 -7.24
N PHE A 46 3.26 -23.58 -7.83
CA PHE A 46 2.98 -23.57 -9.25
C PHE A 46 4.26 -23.66 -10.09
N SER A 47 5.27 -22.85 -9.78
CA SER A 47 6.58 -22.86 -10.47
C SER A 47 7.22 -24.24 -10.41
N TRP A 48 7.22 -24.88 -9.23
CA TRP A 48 7.77 -26.22 -9.03
C TRP A 48 7.02 -27.28 -9.83
N LEU A 49 5.69 -27.31 -9.78
CA LEU A 49 4.87 -28.31 -10.46
C LEU A 49 4.91 -28.19 -11.99
N THR A 50 5.06 -26.96 -12.51
CA THR A 50 5.00 -26.68 -13.96
C THR A 50 6.37 -26.45 -14.59
N ALA A 51 7.45 -26.48 -13.79
CA ALA A 51 8.78 -26.04 -14.18
C ALA A 51 8.82 -24.61 -14.77
N THR A 52 7.82 -23.77 -14.44
CA THR A 52 7.77 -22.38 -14.92
C THR A 52 8.87 -21.56 -14.21
N PRO A 53 9.81 -20.93 -14.94
CA PRO A 53 10.88 -20.17 -14.31
C PRO A 53 10.36 -18.96 -13.52
N LEU A 54 10.89 -18.71 -12.33
CA LEU A 54 10.51 -17.58 -11.48
C LEU A 54 10.69 -16.21 -12.18
N ALA A 55 11.69 -16.09 -13.05
CA ALA A 55 11.90 -14.89 -13.87
C ALA A 55 10.72 -14.58 -14.81
N SER A 56 9.97 -15.60 -15.26
CA SER A 56 8.74 -15.40 -16.07
C SER A 56 7.58 -14.83 -15.25
N MET A 57 7.67 -14.88 -13.92
CA MET A 57 6.78 -14.21 -12.97
C MET A 57 7.37 -12.86 -12.51
N GLY A 58 8.33 -12.32 -13.24
CA GLY A 58 8.89 -10.99 -13.04
C GLY A 58 9.92 -10.84 -11.92
N LEU A 59 10.42 -11.95 -11.37
CA LEU A 59 11.63 -11.96 -10.53
C LEU A 59 12.88 -11.82 -11.40
N THR A 60 13.09 -10.62 -11.94
CA THR A 60 14.20 -10.24 -12.81
C THR A 60 14.56 -8.77 -12.59
N LEU A 61 15.81 -8.41 -12.89
CA LEU A 61 16.32 -7.03 -12.88
C LEU A 61 16.78 -6.58 -14.29
N ALA A 62 16.26 -7.22 -15.34
CA ALA A 62 16.68 -7.01 -16.72
C ALA A 62 16.65 -5.53 -17.17
N HIS A 63 15.73 -4.73 -16.59
CA HIS A 63 15.45 -3.36 -17.01
C HIS A 63 15.56 -2.36 -15.85
N SER A 64 16.46 -2.61 -14.88
CA SER A 64 16.52 -1.85 -13.61
C SER A 64 16.57 -0.32 -13.77
N THR A 65 17.34 0.20 -14.74
CA THR A 65 17.38 1.65 -15.00
C THR A 65 16.04 2.19 -15.48
N HIS A 66 15.39 1.51 -16.44
CA HIS A 66 14.04 1.87 -16.91
C HIS A 66 13.03 1.82 -15.76
N ASP A 67 13.09 0.75 -14.96
CA ASP A 67 12.20 0.55 -13.83
C ASP A 67 12.33 1.68 -12.80
N LEU A 68 13.55 2.12 -12.50
CA LEU A 68 13.79 3.23 -11.57
C LEU A 68 13.28 4.57 -12.15
N VAL A 69 13.53 4.83 -13.44
CA VAL A 69 13.06 6.04 -14.13
C VAL A 69 11.52 6.13 -14.13
N VAL A 70 10.83 5.00 -14.34
CA VAL A 70 9.37 4.93 -14.29
C VAL A 70 8.86 5.00 -12.84
N ALA A 71 9.49 4.27 -11.94
CA ALA A 71 9.01 4.14 -10.56
C ALA A 71 9.13 5.44 -9.79
N LEU A 72 10.22 6.21 -9.91
CA LEU A 72 10.44 7.42 -9.12
C LEU A 72 9.29 8.45 -9.20
N PRO A 73 8.87 8.93 -10.39
CA PRO A 73 7.78 9.90 -10.48
C PRO A 73 6.43 9.30 -10.05
N LEU A 74 6.16 8.05 -10.42
CA LEU A 74 4.90 7.38 -10.08
C LEU A 74 4.79 7.06 -8.58
N ALA A 75 5.89 6.68 -7.95
CA ALA A 75 5.99 6.43 -6.52
C ALA A 75 5.75 7.71 -5.74
N LEU A 76 6.36 8.83 -6.16
CA LEU A 76 6.14 10.13 -5.55
C LEU A 76 4.67 10.57 -5.68
N ALA A 77 4.10 10.49 -6.89
CA ALA A 77 2.70 10.84 -7.12
C ALA A 77 1.75 9.94 -6.30
N GLY A 78 1.96 8.62 -6.35
CA GLY A 78 1.20 7.63 -5.61
C GLY A 78 1.27 7.85 -4.09
N PHE A 79 2.47 8.12 -3.55
CA PHE A 79 2.67 8.45 -2.14
C PHE A 79 1.85 9.68 -1.73
N VAL A 80 1.91 10.78 -2.49
CA VAL A 80 1.21 12.02 -2.17
C VAL A 80 -0.31 11.81 -2.21
N ILE A 81 -0.81 11.14 -3.24
CA ILE A 81 -2.25 10.82 -3.37
C ILE A 81 -2.71 9.95 -2.20
N ALA A 82 -1.94 8.91 -1.88
CA ALA A 82 -2.26 7.99 -0.80
C ALA A 82 -2.25 8.69 0.57
N ALA A 83 -1.28 9.56 0.84
CA ALA A 83 -1.20 10.34 2.07
C ALA A 83 -2.38 11.31 2.21
N ALA A 84 -2.74 12.00 1.14
CA ALA A 84 -3.92 12.87 1.11
C ALA A 84 -5.21 12.08 1.34
N PHE A 85 -5.32 10.88 0.74
CA PHE A 85 -6.47 10.01 0.92
C PHE A 85 -6.56 9.43 2.35
N ALA A 86 -5.42 9.07 2.95
CA ALA A 86 -5.35 8.65 4.35
C ALA A 86 -5.85 9.75 5.29
N ASP A 87 -5.40 11.00 5.09
CA ASP A 87 -5.87 12.15 5.87
C ASP A 87 -7.37 12.43 5.68
N TYR A 88 -7.86 12.32 4.45
CA TYR A 88 -9.29 12.41 4.16
C TYR A 88 -10.09 11.36 4.95
N LEU A 89 -9.65 10.10 4.94
CA LEU A 89 -10.32 9.03 5.67
C LEU A 89 -10.22 9.21 7.18
N ALA A 90 -9.07 9.67 7.69
CA ALA A 90 -8.86 9.95 9.10
C ALA A 90 -9.85 11.00 9.61
N ARG A 91 -9.99 12.11 8.89
CA ARG A 91 -10.97 13.17 9.18
C ARG A 91 -12.41 12.64 9.12
N ARG A 92 -12.75 11.85 8.10
CA ARG A 92 -14.10 11.32 7.91
C ARG A 92 -14.49 10.31 8.99
N ARG A 93 -13.55 9.49 9.46
CA ARG A 93 -13.76 8.49 10.51
C ARG A 93 -13.53 9.05 11.92
N ARG A 94 -13.03 10.28 12.05
CA ARG A 94 -12.57 10.90 13.30
C ARG A 94 -11.57 10.04 14.07
N ARG A 95 -10.78 9.23 13.35
CA ARG A 95 -9.77 8.34 13.91
C ARG A 95 -8.53 8.45 13.06
N TRP A 96 -7.43 8.88 13.66
CA TRP A 96 -6.17 9.09 12.97
C TRP A 96 -5.07 8.24 13.60
N PHE A 97 -4.61 7.24 12.88
CA PHE A 97 -3.49 6.40 13.30
C PHE A 97 -2.19 7.00 12.79
N VAL A 98 -1.22 7.18 13.68
CA VAL A 98 0.08 7.77 13.36
C VAL A 98 1.16 6.97 14.10
N PRO A 99 2.14 6.38 13.40
CA PRO A 99 3.21 5.65 14.08
C PRO A 99 4.10 6.57 14.92
N ASP A 100 4.66 6.05 16.00
CA ASP A 100 5.83 6.68 16.63
C ASP A 100 7.09 6.57 15.75
N GLY A 101 8.18 7.22 16.13
CA GLY A 101 9.38 7.25 15.30
C GLY A 101 10.02 5.88 15.07
N ARG A 102 9.96 4.97 16.05
CA ARG A 102 10.50 3.61 15.93
C ARG A 102 9.54 2.73 15.13
N ASP A 103 8.25 2.84 15.43
CA ASP A 103 7.19 2.13 14.72
C ASP A 103 7.13 2.51 13.24
N LEU A 104 7.37 3.78 12.91
CA LEU A 104 7.43 4.28 11.54
C LEU A 104 8.47 3.51 10.72
N ALA A 105 9.66 3.30 11.30
CA ALA A 105 10.73 2.56 10.64
C ALA A 105 10.32 1.10 10.41
N VAL A 106 9.74 0.45 11.42
CA VAL A 106 9.28 -0.95 11.32
C VAL A 106 8.17 -1.10 10.27
N GLN A 107 7.15 -0.26 10.30
CA GLN A 107 6.06 -0.29 9.32
C GLN A 107 6.57 -0.01 7.90
N SER A 108 7.39 1.02 7.71
CA SER A 108 7.88 1.37 6.38
C SER A 108 8.80 0.29 5.81
N LEU A 109 9.66 -0.31 6.65
CA LEU A 109 10.49 -1.44 6.23
C LEU A 109 9.64 -2.66 5.89
N TYR A 110 8.62 -2.97 6.69
CA TYR A 110 7.67 -4.05 6.40
C TYR A 110 7.00 -3.87 5.05
N TYR A 111 6.47 -2.68 4.77
CA TYR A 111 5.81 -2.39 3.50
C TYR A 111 6.76 -2.45 2.30
N LEU A 112 7.98 -1.91 2.46
CA LEU A 112 8.97 -1.85 1.39
C LEU A 112 9.59 -3.22 1.07
N ALA A 113 9.95 -3.99 2.10
CA ALA A 113 10.78 -5.18 1.94
C ALA A 113 9.99 -6.49 1.90
N LEU A 114 8.76 -6.52 2.43
CA LEU A 114 7.98 -7.75 2.53
C LEU A 114 6.61 -7.62 1.85
N ASN A 115 5.76 -6.71 2.32
CA ASN A 115 4.37 -6.68 1.86
C ASN A 115 4.26 -6.32 0.37
N ALA A 116 4.80 -5.18 -0.08
CA ALA A 116 4.69 -4.80 -1.49
C ALA A 116 5.38 -5.81 -2.44
N PRO A 117 6.62 -6.30 -2.17
CA PRO A 117 7.26 -7.29 -3.03
C PRO A 117 6.45 -8.59 -3.15
N VAL A 118 5.94 -9.13 -2.05
CA VAL A 118 5.17 -10.39 -2.05
C VAL A 118 3.82 -10.22 -2.75
N GLU A 119 3.10 -9.13 -2.45
CA GLU A 119 1.82 -8.86 -3.11
C GLU A 119 2.01 -8.64 -4.62
N GLU A 120 2.99 -7.84 -5.04
CA GLU A 120 3.24 -7.63 -6.47
C GLU A 120 3.71 -8.90 -7.18
N TRP A 121 4.51 -9.74 -6.51
CA TRP A 121 4.90 -11.01 -7.08
C TRP A 121 3.70 -11.93 -7.32
N PHE A 122 2.78 -12.02 -6.36
CA PHE A 122 1.56 -12.81 -6.53
C PHE A 122 0.62 -12.20 -7.56
N PHE A 123 0.22 -10.94 -7.40
CA PHE A 123 -0.83 -10.35 -8.22
C PHE A 123 -0.33 -10.02 -9.63
N ARG A 124 0.85 -9.41 -9.78
CA ARG A 124 1.30 -8.89 -11.09
C ARG A 124 2.13 -9.95 -11.80
N GLY A 125 3.11 -10.51 -11.09
CA GLY A 125 4.00 -11.54 -11.62
C GLY A 125 3.27 -12.84 -11.96
N PHE A 126 2.63 -13.44 -10.96
CA PHE A 126 1.99 -14.74 -11.08
C PHE A 126 0.60 -14.67 -11.70
N LEU A 127 -0.35 -13.94 -11.09
CA LEU A 127 -1.74 -13.93 -11.53
C LEU A 127 -1.93 -13.16 -12.85
N GLN A 128 -1.59 -11.87 -12.91
CA GLN A 128 -1.75 -11.07 -14.13
C GLN A 128 -0.84 -11.60 -15.25
N GLY A 129 0.43 -11.86 -14.97
CA GLY A 129 1.38 -12.40 -15.96
C GLY A 129 0.95 -13.78 -16.47
N GLY A 130 0.49 -14.67 -15.57
CA GLY A 130 -0.04 -15.99 -15.94
C GLY A 130 -1.30 -15.91 -16.80
N LEU A 131 -2.31 -15.15 -16.36
CA LEU A 131 -3.56 -14.95 -17.09
C LEU A 131 -3.32 -14.29 -18.46
N SER A 132 -2.41 -13.32 -18.55
CA SER A 132 -2.07 -12.65 -19.81
C SER A 132 -1.55 -13.66 -20.84
N ARG A 133 -0.67 -14.58 -20.42
CA ARG A 133 -0.11 -15.64 -21.27
C ARG A 133 -1.14 -16.71 -21.64
N TRP A 134 -1.95 -17.14 -20.68
CA TRP A 134 -2.91 -18.22 -20.90
C TRP A 134 -4.12 -17.80 -21.73
N TRP A 135 -4.65 -16.60 -21.51
CA TRP A 135 -5.81 -16.11 -22.24
C TRP A 135 -5.46 -15.36 -23.52
N ASN A 136 -4.17 -15.04 -23.74
CA ASN A 136 -3.73 -14.15 -24.82
C ASN A 136 -4.49 -12.81 -24.82
N ALA A 137 -4.90 -12.34 -23.64
CA ALA A 137 -5.77 -11.18 -23.45
C ALA A 137 -5.24 -10.32 -22.28
N PRO A 138 -4.11 -9.61 -22.47
CA PRO A 138 -3.41 -8.93 -21.39
C PRO A 138 -4.24 -7.82 -20.72
N ALA A 139 -5.07 -7.11 -21.48
CA ALA A 139 -5.99 -6.11 -20.91
C ALA A 139 -7.05 -6.75 -20.00
N VAL A 140 -7.57 -7.92 -20.37
CA VAL A 140 -8.53 -8.68 -19.55
C VAL A 140 -7.86 -9.19 -18.28
N ALA A 141 -6.61 -9.66 -18.38
CA ALA A 141 -5.84 -10.08 -17.23
C ALA A 141 -5.61 -8.95 -16.21
N VAL A 142 -5.36 -7.71 -16.67
CA VAL A 142 -5.29 -6.52 -15.79
C VAL A 142 -6.60 -6.32 -15.04
N VAL A 143 -7.74 -6.33 -15.75
CA VAL A 143 -9.07 -6.11 -15.15
C VAL A 143 -9.39 -7.18 -14.10
N VAL A 144 -9.20 -8.45 -14.45
CA VAL A 144 -9.46 -9.57 -13.53
C VAL A 144 -8.56 -9.52 -12.31
N THR A 145 -7.26 -9.33 -12.50
CA THR A 145 -6.31 -9.24 -11.39
C THR A 145 -6.64 -8.04 -10.48
N THR A 146 -6.99 -6.89 -11.07
CA THR A 146 -7.40 -5.70 -10.32
C THR A 146 -8.65 -5.97 -9.47
N ALA A 147 -9.64 -6.66 -10.03
CA ALA A 147 -10.85 -7.04 -9.31
C ALA A 147 -10.55 -8.00 -8.15
N VAL A 148 -9.69 -9.00 -8.37
CA VAL A 148 -9.25 -9.93 -7.32
C VAL A 148 -8.46 -9.19 -6.23
N PHE A 149 -7.55 -8.30 -6.61
CA PHE A 149 -6.77 -7.47 -5.68
C PHE A 149 -7.68 -6.55 -4.83
N GLY A 150 -8.66 -5.89 -5.44
CA GLY A 150 -9.66 -5.10 -4.72
C GLY A 150 -10.51 -5.96 -3.79
N GLY A 151 -11.01 -7.09 -4.28
CA GLY A 151 -11.81 -8.05 -3.53
C GLY A 151 -11.09 -8.59 -2.29
N TYR A 152 -9.80 -8.91 -2.45
CA TYR A 152 -8.91 -9.37 -1.39
C TYR A 152 -8.87 -8.42 -0.18
N HIS A 153 -8.94 -7.10 -0.39
CA HIS A 153 -8.92 -6.12 0.71
C HIS A 153 -10.22 -6.08 1.53
N PHE A 154 -11.33 -6.66 1.04
CA PHE A 154 -12.51 -6.85 1.89
C PHE A 154 -12.26 -7.88 3.00
N LEU A 155 -11.35 -8.83 2.79
CA LEU A 155 -10.98 -9.84 3.81
C LEU A 155 -10.29 -9.20 5.01
N ASP A 156 -9.61 -8.07 4.80
CA ASP A 156 -8.95 -7.28 5.84
C ASP A 156 -9.93 -6.44 6.68
N ARG A 157 -11.25 -6.65 6.49
CA ARG A 157 -12.34 -5.90 7.13
C ARG A 157 -12.28 -4.40 6.84
N TRP A 158 -11.69 -4.02 5.71
CA TRP A 158 -11.67 -2.63 5.27
C TRP A 158 -13.08 -2.19 4.87
N GLY A 159 -13.44 -0.97 5.25
CA GLY A 159 -14.64 -0.33 4.70
C GLY A 159 -14.48 -0.07 3.19
N TRP A 160 -15.59 0.04 2.46
CA TRP A 160 -15.62 0.14 0.99
C TRP A 160 -14.77 1.27 0.39
N ARG A 161 -14.58 2.40 1.10
CA ARG A 161 -13.81 3.55 0.60
C ARG A 161 -12.32 3.23 0.45
N PRO A 162 -11.60 2.76 1.49
CA PRO A 162 -10.26 2.22 1.34
C PRO A 162 -10.15 1.16 0.25
N VAL A 163 -11.15 0.27 0.12
CA VAL A 163 -11.12 -0.78 -0.92
C VAL A 163 -11.17 -0.20 -2.32
N VAL A 164 -12.01 0.82 -2.59
CA VAL A 164 -11.99 1.53 -3.87
C VAL A 164 -10.63 2.19 -4.13
N GLY A 165 -10.05 2.82 -3.12
CA GLY A 165 -8.70 3.40 -3.22
C GLY A 165 -7.64 2.36 -3.55
N ALA A 166 -7.65 1.21 -2.85
CA ALA A 166 -6.76 0.08 -3.11
C ALA A 166 -7.01 -0.52 -4.51
N THR A 167 -8.26 -0.64 -4.94
CA THR A 167 -8.59 -1.14 -6.29
C THR A 167 -8.06 -0.20 -7.37
N ALA A 168 -8.20 1.10 -7.19
CA ALA A 168 -7.64 2.10 -8.11
C ALA A 168 -6.11 2.08 -8.15
N ALA A 169 -5.46 1.95 -6.99
CA ALA A 169 -4.01 1.73 -6.92
C ALA A 169 -3.62 0.42 -7.62
N GLY A 170 -4.39 -0.64 -7.41
CA GLY A 170 -4.16 -1.94 -8.01
C GLY A 170 -4.27 -1.94 -9.53
N LEU A 171 -5.20 -1.16 -10.08
CA LEU A 171 -5.32 -0.89 -11.51
C LEU A 171 -4.06 -0.18 -12.03
N ALA A 172 -3.63 0.89 -11.36
CA ALA A 172 -2.43 1.62 -11.74
C ALA A 172 -1.19 0.72 -11.75
N LEU A 173 -1.02 -0.13 -10.73
CA LEU A 173 0.06 -1.12 -10.66
C LEU A 173 -0.02 -2.17 -11.77
N GLY A 174 -1.23 -2.66 -12.07
CA GLY A 174 -1.46 -3.60 -13.17
C GLY A 174 -1.13 -3.00 -14.53
N LEU A 175 -1.43 -1.71 -14.73
CA LEU A 175 -1.07 -0.95 -15.92
C LEU A 175 0.45 -0.72 -16.02
N ILE A 176 1.12 -0.36 -14.91
CA ILE A 176 2.59 -0.26 -14.86
C ILE A 176 3.22 -1.58 -15.30
N TYR A 177 2.74 -2.72 -14.78
CA TYR A 177 3.27 -4.03 -15.16
C TYR A 177 2.97 -4.40 -16.62
N LEU A 178 1.76 -4.08 -17.11
CA LEU A 178 1.36 -4.33 -18.50
C LEU A 178 2.30 -3.67 -19.52
N TRP A 179 2.78 -2.46 -19.22
CA TRP A 179 3.63 -1.68 -20.12
C TRP A 179 5.13 -1.88 -19.90
N GLN A 180 5.54 -2.87 -19.08
CA GLN A 180 6.96 -3.17 -18.91
C GLN A 180 7.58 -3.79 -20.18
N PRO A 181 8.87 -3.51 -20.46
CA PRO A 181 9.63 -4.24 -21.47
C PRO A 181 9.69 -5.73 -21.15
N GLN A 182 9.87 -6.56 -22.17
CA GLN A 182 9.99 -8.01 -21.97
C GLN A 182 11.45 -8.40 -21.64
N PRO A 183 11.69 -9.35 -20.71
CA PRO A 183 10.72 -9.91 -19.77
C PRO A 183 10.28 -8.87 -18.72
N PRO A 184 9.01 -8.86 -18.29
CA PRO A 184 8.49 -7.83 -17.40
C PRO A 184 9.13 -7.94 -16.01
N SER A 185 9.65 -6.83 -15.50
CA SER A 185 10.23 -6.72 -14.16
C SER A 185 9.18 -6.28 -13.14
N LEU A 186 9.28 -6.79 -11.91
CA LEU A 186 8.45 -6.35 -10.78
C LEU A 186 9.03 -5.15 -10.03
N LEU A 187 10.25 -4.70 -10.35
CA LEU A 187 10.91 -3.63 -9.59
C LEU A 187 10.06 -2.35 -9.59
N ALA A 188 9.62 -1.89 -10.76
CA ALA A 188 8.80 -0.68 -10.84
C ALA A 188 7.46 -0.76 -10.09
N PRO A 189 6.58 -1.75 -10.37
CA PRO A 189 5.32 -1.84 -9.63
C PRO A 189 5.53 -2.05 -8.13
N THR A 190 6.56 -2.79 -7.70
CA THR A 190 6.89 -2.99 -6.27
C THR A 190 7.24 -1.68 -5.58
N LEU A 191 8.12 -0.86 -6.17
CA LEU A 191 8.52 0.42 -5.60
C LEU A 191 7.34 1.40 -5.52
N VAL A 192 6.50 1.44 -6.57
CA VAL A 192 5.30 2.30 -6.59
C VAL A 192 4.28 1.82 -5.54
N HIS A 193 4.05 0.51 -5.44
CA HIS A 193 3.17 -0.07 -4.43
C HIS A 193 3.68 0.27 -3.02
N ALA A 194 4.95 -0.02 -2.72
CA ALA A 194 5.54 0.31 -1.42
C ALA A 194 5.37 1.78 -1.05
N ALA A 195 5.58 2.70 -2.01
CA ALA A 195 5.40 4.12 -1.80
C ALA A 195 3.92 4.49 -1.53
N ILE A 196 2.98 3.93 -2.28
CA ILE A 196 1.54 4.11 -2.03
C ILE A 196 1.17 3.62 -0.62
N THR A 197 1.61 2.43 -0.24
CA THR A 197 1.28 1.83 1.07
C THR A 197 1.92 2.62 2.22
N CYS A 198 3.18 3.05 2.09
CA CYS A 198 3.82 3.95 3.05
C CYS A 198 3.12 5.32 3.14
N GLY A 199 2.67 5.86 2.00
CA GLY A 199 1.88 7.07 1.94
C GLY A 199 0.53 6.91 2.63
N PHE A 200 -0.10 5.75 2.52
CA PHE A 200 -1.42 5.49 3.11
C PHE A 200 -1.37 5.17 4.61
N LEU A 201 -0.41 4.35 5.05
CA LEU A 201 -0.45 3.69 6.36
C LEU A 201 0.66 4.09 7.34
N SER A 202 1.83 4.57 6.86
CA SER A 202 2.98 4.84 7.75
C SER A 202 3.52 6.27 7.61
N LEU A 203 4.44 6.49 6.68
CA LEU A 203 5.19 7.73 6.50
C LEU A 203 4.29 8.91 6.13
N GLY A 204 3.24 8.70 5.33
CA GLY A 204 2.29 9.76 4.99
C GLY A 204 1.56 10.34 6.21
N PRO A 205 0.83 9.52 6.99
CA PRO A 205 0.21 9.94 8.25
C PRO A 205 1.20 10.60 9.21
N TYR A 206 2.41 10.06 9.33
CA TYR A 206 3.46 10.63 10.17
C TYR A 206 3.93 12.01 9.70
N ALA A 207 4.20 12.18 8.41
CA ALA A 207 4.64 13.44 7.84
C ALA A 207 3.58 14.54 8.02
N ILE A 208 2.31 14.21 7.75
CA ILE A 208 1.18 15.13 7.95
C ILE A 208 1.04 15.50 9.42
N PHE A 209 1.19 14.53 10.34
CA PHE A 209 1.20 14.79 11.77
C PHE A 209 2.31 15.76 12.17
N ARG A 210 3.55 15.50 11.76
CA ARG A 210 4.71 16.36 12.09
C ARG A 210 4.52 17.77 11.54
N TRP A 211 3.99 17.89 10.32
CA TRP A 211 3.67 19.19 9.73
C TRP A 211 2.58 19.92 10.52
N ARG A 212 1.49 19.25 10.92
CA ARG A 212 0.43 19.88 11.73
C ARG A 212 0.92 20.34 13.10
N VAL A 213 1.76 19.56 13.77
CA VAL A 213 2.39 19.94 15.04
C VAL A 213 3.28 21.16 14.87
N ALA A 214 4.15 21.17 13.84
CA ALA A 214 5.04 22.30 13.56
C ALA A 214 4.29 23.60 13.25
N ASN A 215 3.04 23.51 12.77
CA ASN A 215 2.17 24.65 12.45
C ASN A 215 1.14 24.96 13.56
N GLY A 216 1.27 24.36 14.75
CA GLY A 216 0.35 24.61 15.88
C GLY A 216 -1.10 24.16 15.64
N ARG A 217 -1.35 23.31 14.63
CA ARG A 217 -2.71 22.85 14.27
C ARG A 217 -3.19 21.66 15.08
N VAL A 218 -2.27 21.00 15.78
CA VAL A 218 -2.54 19.84 16.63
C VAL A 218 -1.60 19.96 17.82
N GLU A 219 -2.15 19.99 19.03
CA GLU A 219 -1.34 19.79 20.22
C GLU A 219 -0.86 18.34 20.24
N ALA A 220 0.42 18.12 20.56
CA ALA A 220 0.97 16.79 20.76
C ALA A 220 0.43 16.18 22.07
N MET A 221 -0.89 15.98 22.16
CA MET A 221 -1.51 15.30 23.29
C MET A 221 -1.14 13.82 23.24
N SER A 222 -0.25 13.43 24.14
CA SER A 222 0.19 12.06 24.39
C SER A 222 -0.88 11.26 25.14
N GLN A 223 -2.09 11.10 24.58
CA GLN A 223 -2.97 10.04 25.09
C GLN A 223 -2.54 8.71 24.48
N ALA A 224 -1.61 8.05 25.15
CA ALA A 224 -1.43 6.60 25.03
C ALA A 224 -2.72 5.94 25.57
N VAL A 225 -3.68 5.70 24.68
CA VAL A 225 -4.82 4.84 25.02
C VAL A 225 -4.28 3.41 25.08
N ARG A 226 -3.96 2.95 26.29
CA ARG A 226 -3.79 1.52 26.55
C ARG A 226 -5.12 0.85 26.24
N GLN A 227 -5.12 -0.06 25.26
CA GLN A 227 -6.21 -1.03 25.09
C GLN A 227 -5.98 -2.19 26.05
#